data_AF-A0AA95KJB6-F1
#
_entry.id   AF-A0AA95KJB6-F1
#
_cell.length_a   1.000
_cell.length_b   1.000
_cell.length_c   1.000
_cell.angle_alpha   90.00
_cell.angle_beta   90.00
_cell.angle_gamma   90.00
#
_symmetry.space_group_name_H-M   'P 1'
#
loop_
_entity.id
_entity.type
_entity.pdbx_description
1 polymer ?
#
loop_
_entity_poly.entity_id
_entity_poly.type
_entity_poly.pdbx_seq_one_letter_code
_entity_poly.pdbx_strand_id
1 'polypeptide(L)' 'MQLYVNYYDHEIASNDDNPSIGLILCSEKNDAVVRYVLGEQNPQIFASRYQLYLPSEAQLQAELQRELHQLALPKE' A
#
# COMPACT_ATOMS: atom_id res chain seq x y z
N MET A 1 -11.88 5.46 6.60
CA MET A 1 -11.29 5.18 5.26
C MET A 1 -11.71 3.83 4.70
N GLN A 2 -11.91 2.79 5.53
CA GLN A 2 -12.46 1.49 5.10
C GLN A 2 -13.76 1.56 4.27
N LEU A 3 -14.59 2.60 4.46
CA LEU A 3 -15.87 2.74 3.78
C LEU A 3 -15.76 2.62 2.25
N TYR A 4 -14.80 3.31 1.63
CA TYR A 4 -14.67 3.34 0.17
C TYR A 4 -14.17 2.01 -0.39
N VAL A 5 -13.21 1.38 0.30
CA VAL A 5 -12.69 0.06 -0.07
C VAL A 5 -13.80 -0.98 0.04
N ASN A 6 -14.48 -1.03 1.19
CA ASN A 6 -15.54 -1.99 1.43
C ASN A 6 -16.73 -1.77 0.50
N TYR A 7 -17.13 -0.52 0.22
CA TYR A 7 -18.19 -0.23 -0.72
C TYR A 7 -17.85 -0.74 -2.12
N TYR A 8 -16.61 -0.51 -2.59
CA TYR A 8 -16.20 -1.01 -3.89
C TYR A 8 -16.20 -2.54 -3.94
N ASP A 9 -15.62 -3.19 -2.93
CA ASP A 9 -15.59 -4.67 -2.85
C ASP A 9 -16.99 -5.29 -2.80
N HIS A 10 -17.97 -4.62 -2.18
CA HIS A 10 -19.33 -5.15 -2.05
C HIS A 10 -20.25 -4.82 -3.23
N GLU A 11 -20.12 -3.64 -3.82
CA GLU A 11 -21.13 -3.10 -4.76
C GLU A 11 -20.63 -3.02 -6.20
N ILE A 12 -19.30 -3.08 -6.43
CA ILE A 12 -18.70 -2.82 -7.75
C ILE A 12 -17.78 -3.96 -8.20
N ALA A 13 -16.95 -4.51 -7.31
CA ALA A 13 -15.99 -5.55 -7.65
C ALA A 13 -16.67 -6.84 -8.12
N SER A 14 -16.10 -7.48 -9.12
CA SER A 14 -16.50 -8.80 -9.61
C SER A 14 -15.72 -9.91 -8.91
N ASN A 15 -16.23 -11.15 -8.97
CA ASN A 15 -15.61 -12.30 -8.30
C ASN A 15 -14.19 -12.64 -8.78
N ASP A 16 -13.82 -12.20 -9.99
CA ASP A 16 -12.49 -12.40 -10.56
C ASP A 16 -11.52 -11.25 -10.25
N ASP A 17 -11.99 -10.18 -9.60
CA ASP A 17 -11.15 -9.04 -9.25
C ASP A 17 -10.32 -9.32 -7.99
N ASN A 18 -9.14 -8.72 -7.92
CA ASN A 18 -8.35 -8.71 -6.70
C ASN A 18 -9.00 -7.79 -5.64
N PRO A 19 -8.73 -8.03 -4.34
CA PRO A 19 -9.23 -7.17 -3.27
C PRO A 19 -8.87 -5.69 -3.48
N SER A 20 -9.80 -4.78 -3.19
CA SER A 20 -9.57 -3.35 -3.38
C SER A 20 -8.47 -2.82 -2.47
N ILE A 21 -7.59 -1.98 -3.04
CA ILE A 21 -6.50 -1.34 -2.31
C ILE A 21 -6.88 0.11 -2.00
N GLY A 22 -6.93 0.45 -0.71
CA GLY A 22 -7.11 1.83 -0.25
C GLY A 22 -5.79 2.60 -0.20
N LEU A 23 -5.68 3.68 -0.97
CA LEU A 23 -4.53 4.59 -0.94
C LEU A 23 -4.90 5.91 -0.27
N ILE A 24 -4.12 6.30 0.74
CA ILE A 24 -4.27 7.60 1.42
C ILE A 24 -3.06 8.46 1.05
N LEU A 25 -3.33 9.62 0.44
CA LEU A 25 -2.30 10.59 0.09
C LEU A 25 -2.26 11.70 1.14
N CYS A 26 -1.10 11.90 1.75
CA CYS A 26 -0.84 12.99 2.69
C CYS A 26 0.39 13.78 2.23
N SER A 27 0.37 15.11 2.43
CA SER A 27 1.52 15.97 2.13
C SER A 27 2.74 15.66 3.00
N GLU A 28 2.50 15.25 4.24
CA GLU A 28 3.54 14.83 5.19
C GLU A 28 3.11 13.55 5.90
N LYS A 29 4.06 12.64 6.11
CA LYS A 29 3.83 11.40 6.85
C LYS A 29 3.85 11.71 8.35
N ASN A 30 2.67 11.74 8.98
CA ASN A 30 2.56 11.82 10.43
C ASN A 30 2.32 10.42 11.01
N ASP A 31 3.37 9.80 11.54
CA ASP A 31 3.32 8.43 12.09
C ASP A 31 2.31 8.26 13.22
N ALA A 32 2.01 9.30 14.01
CA ALA A 32 1.00 9.22 15.05
C ALA A 32 -0.40 9.11 14.44
N VAL A 33 -0.72 9.97 13.46
CA VAL A 33 -1.99 9.92 12.73
C VAL A 33 -2.16 8.57 12.03
N VAL A 34 -1.09 8.07 11.37
CA VAL A 34 -1.10 6.75 10.74
C VAL A 34 -1.45 5.66 11.76
N ARG A 35 -0.78 5.60 12.92
CA ARG A 35 -1.07 4.59 13.95
C ARG A 35 -2.53 4.62 14.43
N TYR A 36 -3.08 5.81 14.69
CA TYR A 36 -4.46 5.94 15.19
C TYR A 36 -5.52 5.71 14.11
N VAL A 37 -5.24 6.03 12.85
CA VAL A 37 -6.18 5.83 11.73
C VAL A 37 -6.21 4.36 11.28
N LEU A 38 -5.09 3.66 11.38
CA LEU A 38 -4.96 2.29 10.85
C LEU A 38 -5.36 1.20 11.86
N GLY A 39 -5.34 1.49 13.17
CA GLY A 39 -5.62 0.49 14.21
C GLY A 39 -4.62 -0.67 14.22
N GLU A 40 -4.69 -1.54 15.23
CA GLU A 40 -3.73 -2.66 15.35
C GLU A 40 -4.03 -3.86 14.43
N GLN A 41 -5.14 -3.82 13.68
CA GLN A 41 -5.76 -5.03 13.12
C GLN A 41 -5.70 -5.14 11.60
N ASN A 42 -4.89 -4.33 10.90
CA ASN A 42 -4.86 -4.39 9.44
C ASN A 42 -3.44 -4.51 8.85
N PRO A 43 -2.94 -5.74 8.62
CA PRO A 43 -1.57 -5.99 8.15
C PRO A 43 -1.33 -5.59 6.68
N GLN A 44 -2.37 -5.16 5.95
CA GLN A 44 -2.30 -4.78 4.54
C GLN A 44 -2.17 -3.28 4.29
N ILE A 45 -2.04 -2.45 5.34
CA ILE A 45 -1.97 -1.00 5.15
C ILE A 45 -0.52 -0.52 5.20
N PHE A 46 -0.04 -0.05 4.05
CA PHE A 46 1.33 0.41 3.85
C PHE A 46 1.38 1.94 3.78
N ALA A 47 2.29 2.53 4.55
CA ALA A 47 2.54 3.98 4.50
C ALA A 47 3.77 4.26 3.64
N SER A 48 3.55 4.62 2.38
CA SER A 48 4.62 5.01 1.44
C SER A 48 4.62 6.53 1.20
N ARG A 49 5.81 7.10 1.00
CA ARG A 49 5.96 8.53 0.66
C ARG A 49 5.78 8.68 -0.84
N TYR A 50 4.80 9.49 -1.24
CA TYR A 50 4.60 9.84 -2.65
C TYR A 50 5.77 10.70 -3.16
N GLN A 51 6.28 10.36 -4.34
CA GLN A 51 7.28 11.16 -5.05
C GLN A 51 6.58 11.88 -6.21
N LEU A 52 6.87 13.17 -6.38
CA LEU A 52 6.23 14.00 -7.42
C LEU A 52 6.71 13.66 -8.84
N TYR A 53 7.81 12.93 -8.96
CA TYR A 53 8.40 12.51 -10.23
C TYR A 53 8.32 10.99 -10.36
N LEU A 54 8.03 10.52 -11.57
CA LEU A 54 8.13 9.10 -11.90
C LEU A 54 9.61 8.69 -11.87
N PRO A 55 9.99 7.59 -11.19
CA PRO A 55 11.36 7.09 -11.25
C PRO A 55 11.73 6.69 -12.68
N SER A 56 13.03 6.70 -12.98
CA SER A 56 13.49 6.11 -14.24
C SER A 56 13.29 4.60 -14.25
N GLU A 57 13.22 4.00 -15.45
CA GLU A 57 13.06 2.55 -15.59
C GLU A 57 14.15 1.77 -14.84
N ALA A 58 15.40 2.23 -14.90
CA ALA A 58 16.52 1.62 -14.18
C ALA A 58 16.35 1.70 -12.65
N GLN A 59 15.85 2.83 -12.13
CA GLN A 59 15.57 2.98 -10.69
C GLN A 59 14.44 2.05 -10.26
N LEU A 60 13.38 1.97 -11.05
CA LEU A 60 12.24 1.09 -10.76
C LEU A 60 12.66 -0.38 -10.78
N GLN A 61 13.45 -0.80 -11.77
CA GLN A 61 13.95 -2.16 -11.87
C GLN A 61 14.84 -2.53 -10.67
N ALA A 62 15.73 -1.63 -10.26
CA ALA A 62 16.57 -1.84 -9.09
C ALA A 62 15.74 -2.00 -7.79
N GLU A 63 14.70 -1.19 -7.61
CA GLU A 63 13.83 -1.26 -6.44
C GLU A 63 13.03 -2.58 -6.41
N LEU A 64 12.46 -2.99 -7.55
CA LEU A 64 11.75 -4.26 -7.68
C LEU A 64 12.64 -5.47 -7.36
N GLN A 65 13.88 -5.48 -7.85
CA GLN A 65 14.81 -6.55 -7.51
C GLN A 65 15.15 -6.57 -6.01
N ARG A 66 15.30 -5.39 -5.39
CA ARG A 66 15.53 -5.29 -3.94
C ARG A 66 14.35 -5.87 -3.15
N GLU A 67 13.11 -5.50 -3.49
CA GLU A 67 11.92 -6.00 -2.81
C GLU A 67 11.73 -7.51 -2.99
N LEU A 68 11.91 -8.02 -4.22
CA LEU A 68 11.83 -9.46 -4.50
C LEU A 68 12.85 -10.26 -3.70
N HIS A 69 14.08 -9.74 -3.56
CA HIS A 69 15.11 -10.39 -2.75
C HIS A 69 14.74 -10.38 -1.25
N GLN A 70 14.18 -9.29 -0.74
CA GLN A 70 13.72 -9.19 0.65
C GLN A 70 12.56 -10.14 0.95
N LEU A 71 11.63 -10.33 0.00
CA LEU A 71 10.51 -11.26 0.15
C LEU A 71 10.94 -12.73 0.07
N ALA A 72 12.03 -13.03 -0.65
CA ALA A 72 12.57 -14.38 -0.78
C ALA A 72 13.39 -14.84 0.45
N LEU A 73 13.77 -13.93 1.35
CA LEU A 73 14.49 -14.27 2.58
C LEU A 73 13.51 -14.81 3.63
N PRO A 74 13.83 -15.93 4.31
CA PRO A 74 13.00 -16.43 5.40
C PRO A 74 12.97 -15.39 6.53
N LYS A 75 11.76 -15.02 6.97
CA LYS A 75 11.59 -14.24 8.20
C LYS A 75 11.95 -15.14 9.37
N GLU A 76 13.05 -14.83 10.06
CA GLU A 76 13.42 -15.43 11.37
C GLU A 76 12.33 -15.20 12.43
#